data_AF-A0A3S4QP93-F1
#
_entry.id   AF-A0A3S4QP93-F1
#
_cell.length_a   1.000
_cell.length_b   1.000
_cell.length_c   1.000
_cell.angle_alpha   90.00
_cell.angle_beta   90.00
_cell.angle_gamma   90.00
#
_symmetry.space_group_name_H-M   'P 1'
#
loop_
_entity.id
_entity.type
_entity.pdbx_description
1 polymer ?
#
loop_
_entity_poly.entity_id
_entity_poly.type
_entity_poly.pdbx_seq_one_letter_code
_entity_poly.pdbx_strand_id
1 'polypeptide(L)'
;MKKHQLRKFRKRMLALIRRVRLQREIKKEKLFRAELLTKIKEAENFDAEKYVNNIFKTIDSKPKEMSKRERFEQTLDLIRKYRSNTHLVKPKYEDPVPDHPYVPKTKE
;
A
#
# COMPACT_ATOMS: atom_id res chain seq x y z
N MET A 1 -39.85 -9.79 -23.21
CA MET A 1 -40.40 -8.45 -22.85
C MET A 1 -39.35 -7.40 -22.42
N LYS A 2 -38.42 -7.67 -21.50
CA LYS A 2 -37.41 -6.69 -21.00
C LYS A 2 -36.61 -5.96 -22.11
N LYS A 3 -36.06 -6.71 -23.08
CA LYS A 3 -35.32 -6.16 -24.25
C LYS A 3 -36.17 -5.21 -25.10
N HIS A 4 -37.46 -5.52 -25.27
CA HIS A 4 -38.39 -4.70 -26.07
C HIS A 4 -38.71 -3.38 -25.38
N GLN A 5 -39.00 -3.43 -24.07
CA GLN A 5 -39.22 -2.23 -23.25
C GLN A 5 -37.98 -1.32 -23.26
N LEU A 6 -36.77 -1.89 -23.13
CA LEU A 6 -35.52 -1.14 -23.21
C LEU A 6 -35.33 -0.45 -24.57
N ARG A 7 -35.65 -1.13 -25.67
CA ARG A 7 -35.63 -0.54 -27.02
C ARG A 7 -36.60 0.64 -27.13
N LYS A 8 -37.84 0.49 -26.64
CA LYS A 8 -38.83 1.59 -26.62
C LYS A 8 -38.36 2.77 -25.77
N PHE A 9 -37.80 2.50 -24.60
CA PHE A 9 -37.25 3.52 -23.70
C PHE A 9 -36.11 4.31 -24.37
N ARG A 10 -35.13 3.63 -24.97
CA ARG A 10 -34.01 4.28 -25.68
C ARG A 10 -34.48 5.18 -26.82
N LYS A 11 -35.52 4.78 -27.56
CA LYS A 11 -36.12 5.61 -28.62
C LYS A 11 -36.77 6.86 -28.03
N ARG A 12 -37.56 6.71 -26.96
CA ARG A 12 -38.25 7.83 -26.29
C ARG A 12 -37.26 8.83 -25.67
N MET A 13 -36.19 8.33 -25.05
CA MET A 13 -35.21 9.13 -24.31
C MET A 13 -33.96 9.50 -25.13
N LEU A 14 -33.96 9.28 -26.45
CA LEU A 14 -32.77 9.39 -27.29
C LEU A 14 -32.05 10.75 -27.13
N ALA A 15 -32.81 11.85 -27.13
CA ALA A 15 -32.26 13.20 -26.98
C ALA A 15 -31.59 13.40 -25.60
N LEU A 16 -32.25 12.97 -24.52
CA LEU A 16 -31.70 13.06 -23.17
C LEU A 16 -30.43 12.22 -23.03
N ILE A 17 -30.44 10.99 -23.53
CA ILE A 17 -29.26 10.09 -23.50
C ILE A 17 -28.09 10.71 -24.26
N ARG A 18 -28.35 11.30 -25.44
CA ARG A 18 -27.33 12.01 -26.23
C ARG A 18 -26.77 13.22 -25.47
N ARG A 19 -27.62 14.03 -24.84
CA ARG A 19 -27.19 15.17 -24.01
C ARG A 19 -26.29 14.73 -22.86
N VAL A 20 -26.69 13.69 -22.12
CA VAL A 20 -25.89 13.15 -21.01
C VAL A 20 -24.56 12.59 -21.51
N ARG A 21 -24.54 11.91 -22.66
CA ARG A 21 -23.32 11.41 -23.28
C ARG A 21 -22.38 12.56 -23.64
N LEU A 22 -22.88 13.59 -24.33
CA LEU A 22 -22.11 14.77 -24.70
C LEU A 22 -21.50 15.47 -23.48
N GLN A 23 -22.27 15.65 -22.41
CA GLN A 23 -21.76 16.24 -21.17
C GLN A 23 -20.63 15.40 -20.54
N ARG A 24 -20.74 14.07 -20.59
CA ARG A 24 -19.68 13.17 -20.12
C ARG A 24 -18.43 13.27 -20.99
N GLU A 25 -18.58 13.35 -22.30
CA GLU A 25 -17.46 13.53 -23.24
C GLU A 25 -16.76 14.88 -23.02
N ILE A 26 -17.50 15.97 -22.86
CA ILE A 26 -16.95 17.29 -22.52
C ILE A 26 -16.18 17.23 -21.18
N LYS A 27 -16.73 16.55 -20.16
CA LYS A 27 -16.05 16.41 -18.88
C LYS A 27 -14.74 15.62 -19.01
N LYS A 28 -14.74 14.53 -19.77
CA LYS A 28 -13.53 13.75 -20.07
C LYS A 28 -12.47 14.60 -20.79
N GLU A 29 -12.89 15.33 -21.80
CA GLU A 29 -12.00 16.21 -22.57
C GLU A 29 -11.38 17.30 -21.70
N LYS A 30 -12.16 17.91 -20.80
CA LYS A 30 -11.64 18.90 -19.84
C LYS A 30 -10.59 18.30 -18.89
N LEU A 31 -10.84 17.10 -18.37
CA LEU A 31 -9.90 16.40 -17.51
C LEU A 31 -8.61 16.07 -18.27
N PHE A 32 -8.73 15.55 -19.48
CA PHE A 32 -7.60 15.25 -20.34
C PHE A 32 -6.76 16.50 -20.65
N ARG A 33 -7.39 17.63 -20.97
CA ARG A 33 -6.68 18.91 -21.18
C ARG A 33 -5.97 19.38 -19.92
N ALA A 34 -6.58 19.23 -18.75
CA ALA A 34 -5.95 19.59 -17.48
C ALA A 34 -4.70 18.74 -17.23
N GLU A 35 -4.76 17.43 -17.45
CA GLU A 35 -3.61 16.52 -17.34
C GLU A 35 -2.47 16.86 -18.31
N LEU A 36 -2.79 17.32 -19.52
CA LEU A 36 -1.77 17.77 -20.45
C LEU A 36 -1.10 19.07 -19.98
N LEU A 37 -1.90 20.03 -19.51
CA LEU A 37 -1.38 21.29 -19.00
C LEU A 37 -0.54 21.10 -17.74
N THR A 38 -0.88 20.14 -16.88
CA THR A 38 -0.05 19.83 -15.70
C THR A 38 1.30 19.27 -16.13
N LYS A 39 1.33 18.34 -17.09
CA LYS A 39 2.59 17.79 -17.63
C LYS A 39 3.46 18.85 -18.30
N ILE A 40 2.86 19.76 -19.05
CA ILE A 40 3.59 20.89 -19.68
C ILE A 40 4.20 21.77 -18.59
N LYS A 41 3.42 22.13 -17.57
CA LYS A 41 3.93 22.94 -16.44
C LYS A 41 5.02 22.22 -15.65
N GLU A 42 4.89 20.91 -15.44
CA GLU A 42 5.94 20.10 -14.81
C GLU A 42 7.23 20.13 -15.63
N ALA A 43 7.12 20.04 -16.96
CA ALA A 43 8.27 20.13 -17.86
C ALA A 43 8.87 21.54 -17.93
N GLU A 44 8.06 22.60 -17.94
CA GLU A 44 8.52 23.99 -17.92
C GLU A 44 9.24 24.35 -16.62
N ASN A 45 8.76 23.83 -15.50
CA ASN A 45 9.38 24.04 -14.18
C ASN A 45 10.50 23.03 -13.88
N PHE A 46 10.82 22.14 -14.80
CA PHE A 46 11.86 21.14 -14.60
C PHE A 46 13.24 21.80 -14.60
N ASP A 47 13.91 21.72 -13.46
CA ASP A 47 15.26 22.23 -13.26
C ASP A 47 16.22 21.04 -13.15
N ALA A 48 17.07 20.88 -14.18
CA ALA A 48 17.97 19.75 -14.32
C ALA A 48 19.00 19.69 -13.17
N GLU A 49 19.52 20.83 -12.72
CA GLU A 49 20.51 20.88 -11.64
C GLU A 49 19.90 20.42 -10.33
N LYS A 50 18.70 20.92 -10.00
CA LYS A 50 17.97 20.48 -8.81
C LYS A 50 17.64 18.99 -8.85
N TYR A 51 17.25 18.47 -10.02
CA TYR A 51 16.98 17.05 -10.19
C TYR A 51 18.21 16.20 -9.89
N VAL A 52 19.36 16.53 -10.48
CA VAL A 52 20.63 15.84 -10.26
C VAL A 52 21.08 15.94 -8.80
N ASN A 53 20.98 17.12 -8.20
CA ASN A 53 21.33 17.33 -6.79
C ASN A 53 20.43 16.52 -5.84
N ASN A 54 19.15 16.36 -6.17
CA ASN A 54 18.25 15.50 -5.40
C ASN A 54 18.63 14.02 -5.53
N ILE A 55 19.07 13.57 -6.72
CA ILE A 55 19.60 12.20 -6.89
C ILE A 55 20.83 12.00 -6.00
N PHE A 56 21.80 12.91 -6.03
CA PHE A 56 22.98 12.80 -5.16
C PHE A 56 22.59 12.75 -3.68
N LYS A 57 21.68 13.61 -3.23
CA LYS A 57 21.15 13.55 -1.86
C LYS A 57 20.51 12.20 -1.53
N THR A 58 19.75 11.61 -2.44
CA THR A 58 19.12 10.30 -2.20
C THR A 58 20.18 9.20 -2.06
N ILE A 59 21.22 9.24 -2.90
CA ILE A 59 22.37 8.32 -2.84
C ILE A 59 23.12 8.50 -1.51
N ASP A 60 23.41 9.75 -1.13
CA ASP A 60 24.13 10.09 0.10
C ASP A 60 23.32 9.75 1.37
N SER A 61 21.99 9.86 1.30
CA SER A 61 21.07 9.53 2.40
C SER A 61 20.94 8.03 2.66
N LYS A 62 21.36 7.17 1.70
CA LYS A 62 21.32 5.72 1.88
C LYS A 62 22.21 5.36 3.07
N PRO A 63 21.71 4.63 4.08
CA PRO A 63 22.53 4.22 5.20
C PRO A 63 23.70 3.38 4.68
N LYS A 64 24.91 3.72 5.13
CA LYS A 64 26.11 2.95 4.79
C LYS A 64 25.89 1.50 5.20
N GLU A 65 26.29 0.58 4.33
CA GLU A 65 26.20 -0.84 4.63
C GLU A 65 27.13 -1.14 5.82
N MET A 66 26.55 -1.65 6.91
CA MET A 66 27.34 -2.02 8.08
C MET A 66 28.27 -3.18 7.75
N SER A 67 29.51 -3.08 8.21
CA SER A 67 30.47 -4.18 8.18
C SER A 67 29.89 -5.42 8.88
N LYS A 68 30.33 -6.62 8.49
CA LYS A 68 29.89 -7.87 9.14
C LYS A 68 30.08 -7.82 10.67
N ARG A 69 31.15 -7.17 11.13
CA ARG A 69 31.45 -6.98 12.55
C ARG A 69 30.51 -6.01 13.25
N GLU A 70 30.25 -4.86 12.64
CA GLU A 70 29.34 -3.84 13.17
C GLU A 70 27.89 -4.36 13.27
N ARG A 71 27.47 -5.17 12.30
CA ARG A 71 26.18 -5.87 12.35
C ARG A 71 26.08 -6.76 13.59
N PHE A 72 27.13 -7.53 13.86
CA PHE A 72 27.18 -8.41 15.02
C PHE A 72 27.12 -7.62 16.33
N GLU A 73 27.89 -6.55 16.45
CA GLU A 73 27.87 -5.68 17.63
C GLU A 73 26.49 -5.03 17.83
N GLN A 74 25.85 -4.55 16.75
CA GLN A 74 24.49 -4.00 16.81
C GLN A 74 23.47 -5.04 17.28
N THR A 75 23.58 -6.29 16.81
CA THR A 75 22.70 -7.37 17.30
C THR A 75 22.91 -7.65 18.79
N LEU A 76 24.15 -7.63 19.27
CA LEU A 76 24.44 -7.78 20.69
C LEU A 76 23.87 -6.61 21.51
N ASP A 77 23.95 -5.39 21.01
CA ASP A 77 23.39 -4.21 21.67
C ASP A 77 21.86 -4.23 21.71
N LEU A 78 21.20 -4.71 20.65
CA LEU A 78 19.75 -4.95 20.66
C LEU A 78 19.38 -6.00 21.71
N ILE A 79 20.11 -7.11 21.79
CA ILE A 79 19.92 -8.13 22.83
C ILE A 79 20.10 -7.51 24.22
N ARG A 80 21.17 -6.73 24.44
CA ARG A 80 21.43 -6.06 25.72
C ARG A 80 20.32 -5.07 26.10
N LYS A 81 19.82 -4.30 25.14
CA LYS A 81 18.76 -3.29 25.32
C LYS A 81 17.42 -3.92 25.67
N TYR A 82 17.06 -5.03 25.00
CA TYR A 82 15.76 -5.67 25.16
C TYR A 82 15.77 -6.92 26.05
N ARG A 83 16.90 -7.27 26.69
CA ARG A 83 17.02 -8.46 27.56
C ARG A 83 15.97 -8.56 28.66
N SER A 84 15.49 -7.41 29.15
CA SER A 84 14.50 -7.31 30.22
C SER A 84 13.08 -7.03 29.71
N ASN A 85 12.90 -6.81 28.40
CA ASN A 85 11.59 -6.52 27.81
C ASN A 85 10.87 -7.83 27.45
N THR A 86 10.57 -8.64 28.46
CA THR A 86 9.78 -9.86 28.30
C THR A 86 8.30 -9.49 28.37
N HIS A 87 7.64 -9.36 27.22
CA HIS A 87 6.17 -9.39 27.15
C HIS A 87 5.69 -10.84 27.35
N LEU A 88 6.04 -11.44 28.49
CA LEU A 88 5.60 -12.77 28.84
C LEU A 88 4.13 -12.65 29.27
N VAL A 89 3.22 -12.74 28.29
CA VAL A 89 1.79 -12.87 28.57
C VAL A 89 1.60 -14.24 29.19
N LYS A 90 1.47 -14.28 30.53
CA LYS A 90 1.14 -15.51 31.23
C LYS A 90 -0.28 -15.92 30.78
N PRO A 91 -0.46 -17.06 30.08
CA PRO A 91 -1.80 -17.49 29.72
C PRO A 91 -2.62 -17.65 31.01
N LYS A 92 -3.82 -17.06 31.02
CA LYS A 92 -4.80 -17.33 32.07
C LYS A 92 -5.33 -18.73 31.79
N TYR A 93 -4.77 -19.74 32.44
CA TYR A 93 -5.43 -21.04 32.52
C TYR A 93 -6.61 -20.87 33.48
N GLU A 94 -7.80 -21.31 33.06
CA GLU A 94 -8.88 -21.55 34.02
C GLU A 94 -8.49 -22.81 34.77
N ASP A 95 -8.09 -22.66 36.04
CA ASP A 95 -7.86 -23.83 36.90
C ASP A 95 -9.21 -24.45 37.31
N PRO A 96 -9.30 -25.79 37.36
CA PRO A 96 -8.20 -26.73 37.19
C PRO A 96 -8.00 -27.15 35.72
N VAL A 97 -6.73 -27.23 35.32
CA VAL A 97 -6.28 -27.96 34.13
C VAL A 97 -6.87 -29.38 34.17
N PRO A 98 -7.57 -29.85 33.12
CA PRO A 98 -8.06 -31.23 33.09
C PRO A 98 -6.88 -32.18 33.26
N ASP A 99 -6.96 -33.11 34.21
CA ASP A 99 -6.00 -34.20 34.34
C ASP A 99 -5.97 -34.97 33.02
N HIS A 100 -4.95 -34.71 32.20
CA HIS A 100 -4.71 -35.54 31.03
C HIS A 100 -4.27 -36.90 31.55
N PRO A 101 -4.99 -38.00 31.19
CA PRO A 101 -4.60 -39.32 31.64
C PRO A 101 -3.18 -39.61 31.17
N TYR A 102 -2.30 -39.97 32.09
CA TYR A 102 -0.94 -40.38 31.79
C TYR A 102 -1.00 -41.64 30.89
N VAL A 103 -0.64 -41.49 29.62
CA VAL A 103 -0.43 -42.62 28.71
C VAL A 103 1.04 -43.01 28.81
N PRO A 104 1.39 -44.16 29.41
CA PRO A 104 2.77 -44.62 29.43
C PRO A 104 3.25 -44.83 28.00
N LYS A 105 4.41 -44.26 27.66
CA LYS A 105 5.05 -44.49 26.36
C LYS A 105 5.39 -45.97 26.24
N THR A 106 4.64 -46.70 25.41
CA THR A 106 5.04 -48.03 24.97
C THR A 106 6.33 -47.89 24.17
N LYS A 107 7.39 -48.54 24.65
CA LYS A 107 8.64 -48.67 23.91
C LYS A 107 8.40 -49.75 22.86
N GLU A 108 8.26 -49.34 21.61
CA GLU A 108 8.39 -50.22 20.43
C GLU A 108 9.87 -50.26 20.00
#